data_AF-X1RBZ9-F1
#
_entry.id   AF-X1RBZ9-F1
#
_cell.length_a   1.000
_cell.length_b   1.000
_cell.length_c   1.000
_cell.angle_alpha   90.00
_cell.angle_beta   90.00
_cell.angle_gamma   90.00
#
_symmetry.space_group_name_H-M   'P 1'
#
loop_
_entity.id
_entity.type
_entity.pdbx_description
1 polymer ?
#
loop_
_entity_poly.entity_id
_entity_poly.type
_entity_poly.pdbx_seq_one_letter_code
_entity_poly.pdbx_strand_id
1 'polypeptide(L)'
;MEGCQELGGTCSRIDIFWDDYDRTVNPKDLWDVIDKDDYSIFQVASKNQTRNRTHKQNDGLVCDEVSFGRRGSKGSGAYLRVYDKKLESNDECNCVRWELELTDVKAQKVFTRLAGVCGDLECFAIICGALVGGCINFVHRTQRTGDKNLSRLEPYDWWERITKLLGKMSIRIAKKQNTLTGMMEFQERNMSPSLACIRRAFKSEQDFYNWSRKILDDGYERMNANQRQIAKQNTGCLVYNRKCNREKQKSDYLNAMCVQTS
;
A
#
# COMPACT_ATOMS: atom_id res chain seq x y z
N MET A 1 30.75 13.50 -0.12
CA MET A 1 30.26 12.13 0.13
C MET A 1 29.32 11.84 -1.01
N GLU A 2 29.77 11.03 -1.97
CA GLU A 2 28.89 10.61 -3.06
C GLU A 2 27.80 9.71 -2.48
N GLY A 3 26.55 10.15 -2.56
CA GLY A 3 25.42 9.46 -1.93
C GLY A 3 24.96 8.25 -2.73
N CYS A 4 24.33 7.25 -2.11
CA CYS A 4 23.75 6.09 -2.82
C CYS A 4 22.81 6.47 -3.98
N GLN A 5 22.22 7.67 -3.96
CA GLN A 5 21.37 8.18 -5.04
C GLN A 5 22.16 8.62 -6.27
N GLU A 6 23.35 9.16 -6.09
CA GLU A 6 24.24 9.60 -7.19
C GLU A 6 24.81 8.40 -7.94
N LEU A 7 24.88 7.24 -7.28
CA LEU A 7 25.24 5.95 -7.88
C LEU A 7 24.05 5.24 -8.56
N GLY A 8 22.88 5.89 -8.68
CA GLY A 8 21.68 5.31 -9.29
C GLY A 8 21.00 4.22 -8.44
N GLY A 9 21.33 4.14 -7.14
CA GLY A 9 20.75 3.17 -6.23
C GLY A 9 19.27 3.46 -5.92
N THR A 10 18.44 2.41 -5.94
CA THR A 10 17.03 2.49 -5.54
C THR A 10 16.81 1.81 -4.20
N CYS A 11 16.15 2.49 -3.27
CA CYS A 11 15.70 1.93 -2.01
C CYS A 11 14.41 1.13 -2.23
N SER A 12 14.52 -0.20 -2.27
CA SER A 12 13.40 -1.13 -2.42
C SER A 12 12.64 -1.37 -1.11
N ARG A 13 13.30 -1.18 0.03
CA ARG A 13 12.73 -1.30 1.37
C ARG A 13 13.46 -0.42 2.38
N ILE A 14 12.69 0.16 3.30
CA ILE A 14 13.20 0.84 4.48
C ILE A 14 12.31 0.50 5.68
N ASP A 15 12.93 0.19 6.81
CA ASP A 15 12.25 -0.08 8.06
C ASP A 15 12.59 1.04 9.04
N ILE A 16 11.57 1.60 9.68
CA ILE A 16 11.70 2.66 10.68
C ILE A 16 11.04 2.17 11.94
N PHE A 17 11.65 2.38 13.09
CA PHE A 17 11.07 2.00 14.36
C PHE A 17 11.07 3.12 15.40
N TRP A 18 10.14 3.01 16.34
CA TRP A 18 10.11 3.75 17.59
C TRP A 18 9.98 2.76 18.74
N ASP A 19 10.77 2.97 19.78
CA ASP A 19 10.78 2.16 21.00
C ASP A 19 10.03 2.89 22.11
N ASP A 20 8.91 2.30 22.53
CA ASP A 20 8.11 2.76 23.66
C ASP A 20 8.62 2.08 24.94
N TYR A 21 9.58 2.73 25.60
CA TYR A 21 10.12 2.25 26.88
C TYR A 21 9.13 2.40 28.04
N ASP A 22 8.16 3.31 27.93
CA ASP A 22 7.08 3.46 28.90
C ASP A 22 6.04 2.34 28.75
N ARG A 23 6.11 1.57 27.65
CA ARG A 23 5.18 0.49 27.31
C ARG A 23 3.73 0.94 27.42
N THR A 24 3.47 2.14 26.89
CA THR A 24 2.19 2.89 26.95
C THR A 24 1.00 2.04 26.50
N VAL A 25 1.23 1.12 25.57
CA VAL A 25 0.28 0.10 25.12
C VAL A 25 1.05 -1.17 24.75
N ASN A 26 0.56 -2.33 25.17
CA ASN A 26 1.17 -3.62 24.84
C ASN A 26 0.43 -4.29 23.66
N PRO A 27 1.05 -5.26 22.96
CA PRO A 27 0.41 -5.96 21.84
C PRO A 27 -0.93 -6.57 22.22
N LYS A 28 -1.06 -7.13 23.43
CA LYS A 28 -2.31 -7.66 23.96
C LYS A 28 -3.44 -6.62 24.05
N ASP A 29 -3.13 -5.38 24.42
CA ASP A 29 -4.14 -4.29 24.49
C ASP A 29 -4.67 -3.94 23.09
N LEU A 30 -3.84 -4.11 22.06
CA LEU A 30 -4.24 -3.92 20.66
C LEU A 30 -5.16 -5.04 20.13
N TRP A 31 -5.30 -6.16 20.84
CA TRP A 31 -6.18 -7.24 20.39
C TRP A 31 -7.64 -6.82 20.40
N ASP A 32 -8.07 -6.13 21.45
CA ASP A 32 -9.44 -5.60 21.58
C ASP A 32 -9.73 -4.56 20.51
N VAL A 33 -8.74 -3.72 20.19
CA VAL A 33 -8.82 -2.71 19.13
C VAL A 33 -9.02 -3.38 17.77
N ILE A 34 -8.32 -4.49 17.52
CA ILE A 34 -8.48 -5.26 16.29
C ILE A 34 -9.85 -5.94 16.22
N ASP A 35 -10.30 -6.55 17.32
CA ASP A 35 -11.60 -7.24 17.35
C ASP A 35 -12.78 -6.29 17.13
N LYS A 36 -12.63 -5.02 17.56
CA LYS A 36 -13.61 -3.95 17.33
C LYS A 36 -13.48 -3.27 15.96
N ASP A 37 -12.45 -3.59 15.17
CA ASP A 37 -12.07 -2.86 13.96
C ASP A 37 -11.82 -1.36 14.20
N ASP A 38 -11.36 -1.00 15.40
CA ASP A 38 -11.20 0.37 15.89
C ASP A 38 -9.89 1.03 15.41
N TYR A 39 -9.53 0.77 14.14
CA TYR A 39 -8.32 1.31 13.49
C TYR A 39 -8.59 1.66 12.02
N SER A 40 -7.73 2.45 11.37
CA SER A 40 -7.87 2.81 9.95
C SER A 40 -6.53 2.85 9.21
N ILE A 41 -6.54 3.18 7.91
CA ILE A 41 -5.42 3.13 6.95
C ILE A 41 -5.09 1.72 6.46
N PHE A 42 -5.00 0.74 7.36
CA PHE A 42 -4.81 -0.66 7.00
C PHE A 42 -6.16 -1.39 6.89
N GLN A 43 -6.22 -2.40 6.01
CA GLN A 43 -7.41 -3.24 5.79
C GLN A 43 -7.27 -4.64 6.40
N VAL A 44 -6.07 -4.98 6.86
CA VAL A 44 -5.74 -6.30 7.39
C VAL A 44 -4.95 -6.08 8.66
N ALA A 45 -5.33 -6.78 9.71
CA ALA A 45 -4.56 -6.90 10.94
C ALA A 45 -4.34 -8.38 11.26
N SER A 46 -3.30 -8.70 12.03
CA SER A 46 -2.99 -10.05 12.47
C SER A 46 -2.47 -10.03 13.90
N LYS A 47 -2.84 -11.06 14.66
CA LYS A 47 -2.42 -11.27 16.05
C LYS A 47 -1.50 -12.49 16.05
N ASN A 48 -0.26 -12.32 16.48
CA ASN A 48 0.76 -13.35 16.49
C ASN A 48 1.24 -13.54 17.92
N GLN A 49 0.88 -14.67 18.53
CA GLN A 49 1.36 -15.04 19.85
C GLN A 49 1.97 -16.43 19.80
N THR A 50 3.21 -16.57 20.28
CA THR A 50 3.89 -17.86 20.38
C THR A 50 4.28 -18.16 21.81
N ARG A 51 3.98 -19.37 22.26
CA ARG A 51 4.37 -19.89 23.57
C ARG A 51 5.24 -21.13 23.41
N ASN A 52 6.38 -21.14 24.08
CA ASN A 52 7.22 -22.30 24.24
C ASN A 52 6.85 -23.04 25.53
N ARG A 53 6.25 -24.22 25.38
CA ARG A 53 5.79 -25.07 26.51
C ARG A 53 6.93 -25.56 27.42
N THR A 54 8.18 -25.52 26.96
CA THR A 54 9.34 -25.93 27.78
C THR A 54 9.92 -24.77 28.60
N HIS A 55 9.61 -23.52 28.26
CA HIS A 55 9.99 -22.35 29.06
C HIS A 55 8.98 -22.13 30.20
N LYS A 56 9.47 -22.08 31.44
CA LYS A 56 8.64 -21.76 32.63
C LYS A 56 8.57 -20.27 32.96
N GLN A 57 9.50 -19.45 32.43
CA GLN A 57 9.45 -17.99 32.59
C GLN A 57 8.33 -17.38 31.72
N ASN A 58 7.67 -16.33 32.21
CA ASN A 58 6.59 -15.60 31.54
C ASN A 58 5.48 -16.49 30.95
N ASP A 59 5.07 -17.56 31.66
CA ASP A 59 4.05 -18.52 31.18
C ASP A 59 4.40 -19.16 29.82
N GLY A 60 5.71 -19.25 29.53
CA GLY A 60 6.25 -19.76 28.28
C GLY A 60 6.09 -18.81 27.09
N LEU A 61 5.64 -17.58 27.29
CA LEU A 61 5.45 -16.61 26.20
C LEU A 61 6.80 -16.18 25.60
N VAL A 62 6.98 -16.36 24.29
CA VAL A 62 8.23 -16.04 23.56
C VAL A 62 8.03 -15.03 22.43
N CYS A 63 6.78 -14.81 22.01
CA CYS A 63 6.45 -13.79 21.02
C CYS A 63 5.05 -13.26 21.30
N ASP A 64 4.91 -11.93 21.33
CA ASP A 64 3.65 -11.23 21.36
C ASP A 64 3.75 -10.05 20.38
N GLU A 65 3.07 -10.18 19.25
CA GLU A 65 3.11 -9.22 18.15
C GLU A 65 1.70 -9.01 17.60
N VAL A 66 1.42 -7.76 17.25
CA VAL A 66 0.32 -7.38 16.38
C VAL A 66 0.88 -6.74 15.13
N SER A 67 0.31 -7.08 13.97
CA SER A 67 0.71 -6.46 12.71
C SER A 67 -0.46 -5.92 11.91
N PHE A 68 -0.20 -4.88 11.12
CA PHE A 68 -1.16 -4.22 10.24
C PHE A 68 -0.61 -4.12 8.82
N GLY A 69 -1.43 -4.49 7.84
CA GLY A 69 -1.05 -4.56 6.44
C GLY A 69 -0.48 -5.92 6.03
N ARG A 70 0.17 -5.96 4.88
CA ARG A 70 0.83 -7.17 4.34
C ARG A 70 2.23 -6.80 3.88
N ARG A 71 3.16 -7.73 4.05
CA ARG A 71 4.56 -7.57 3.63
C ARG A 71 4.75 -7.76 2.13
N GLY A 72 5.73 -7.06 1.56
CA GLY A 72 6.22 -7.25 0.18
C GLY A 72 5.21 -6.89 -0.93
N SER A 73 5.40 -7.49 -2.10
CA SER A 73 4.66 -7.16 -3.34
C SER A 73 3.15 -7.46 -3.30
N LYS A 74 2.69 -8.17 -2.28
CA LYS A 74 1.27 -8.44 -2.01
C LYS A 74 0.62 -7.39 -1.08
N GLY A 75 1.40 -6.44 -0.58
CA GLY A 75 0.98 -5.37 0.31
C GLY A 75 0.80 -4.02 -0.37
N SER A 76 0.31 -3.03 0.38
CA SER A 76 0.13 -1.65 -0.08
C SER A 76 1.44 -0.83 -0.05
N GLY A 77 2.59 -1.51 0.01
CA GLY A 77 3.91 -0.94 0.24
C GLY A 77 4.17 -0.46 1.67
N ALA A 78 3.31 -0.81 2.63
CA ALA A 78 3.49 -0.51 4.05
C ALA A 78 3.02 -1.68 4.93
N TYR A 79 3.78 -1.97 5.97
CA TYR A 79 3.52 -3.03 6.95
C TYR A 79 3.99 -2.57 8.34
N LEU A 80 3.08 -2.46 9.29
CA LEU A 80 3.38 -2.07 10.67
C LEU A 80 3.40 -3.31 11.56
N ARG A 81 4.41 -3.40 12.43
CA ARG A 81 4.49 -4.38 13.52
C ARG A 81 4.58 -3.67 14.85
N VAL A 82 3.85 -4.16 15.85
CA VAL A 82 3.91 -3.72 17.24
C VAL A 82 4.14 -4.96 18.10
N TYR A 83 5.30 -5.04 18.73
CA TYR A 83 5.70 -6.25 19.46
C TYR A 83 6.44 -5.96 20.75
N ASP A 84 6.38 -6.90 21.68
CA ASP A 84 7.19 -6.85 22.89
C ASP A 84 8.65 -7.17 22.55
N LYS A 85 9.48 -6.13 22.48
CA LYS A 85 10.90 -6.26 22.12
C LYS A 85 11.68 -6.96 23.23
N LYS A 86 11.18 -6.96 24.47
CA LYS A 86 11.79 -7.70 25.57
C LYS A 86 11.76 -9.19 25.28
N LEU A 87 10.60 -9.70 24.87
CA LEU A 87 10.43 -11.11 24.52
C LEU A 87 11.26 -11.47 23.27
N GLU A 88 11.22 -10.63 22.24
CA GLU A 88 11.92 -10.90 20.98
C GLU A 88 13.45 -10.84 21.13
N SER A 89 13.96 -9.96 22.00
CA SER A 89 15.40 -9.79 22.24
C SER A 89 15.95 -10.64 23.38
N ASN A 90 15.17 -11.55 23.96
CA ASN A 90 15.54 -12.33 25.15
C ASN A 90 16.03 -11.45 26.31
N ASP A 91 15.20 -10.48 26.71
CA ASP A 91 15.40 -9.54 27.81
C ASP A 91 16.47 -8.45 27.60
N GLU A 92 17.09 -8.33 26.42
CA GLU A 92 18.09 -7.28 26.15
C GLU A 92 17.51 -5.86 26.08
N CYS A 93 16.27 -5.71 25.61
CA CYS A 93 15.62 -4.41 25.46
C CYS A 93 14.17 -4.43 25.95
N ASN A 94 13.91 -3.75 27.06
CA ASN A 94 12.59 -3.68 27.66
C ASN A 94 11.74 -2.53 27.10
N CYS A 95 11.19 -2.72 25.90
CA CYS A 95 10.26 -1.77 25.29
C CYS A 95 9.19 -2.49 24.46
N VAL A 96 8.14 -1.76 24.08
CA VAL A 96 7.26 -2.15 22.98
C VAL A 96 7.76 -1.44 21.72
N ARG A 97 8.13 -2.21 20.70
CA ARG A 97 8.65 -1.66 19.45
C ARG A 97 7.54 -1.52 18.42
N TRP A 98 7.44 -0.31 17.87
CA TRP A 98 6.60 0.03 16.73
C TRP A 98 7.49 0.10 15.49
N GLU A 99 7.37 -0.85 14.57
CA GLU A 99 8.23 -0.96 13.40
C GLU A 99 7.41 -0.87 12.11
N LEU A 100 7.64 0.19 11.34
CA LEU A 100 7.03 0.44 10.04
C LEU A 100 7.99 0.05 8.93
N GLU A 101 7.69 -1.06 8.26
CA GLU A 101 8.32 -1.49 7.02
C GLU A 101 7.62 -0.82 5.83
N LEU A 102 8.39 -0.15 4.98
CA LEU A 102 7.95 0.45 3.73
C LEU A 102 8.69 -0.18 2.56
N THR A 103 7.98 -0.42 1.45
CA THR A 103 8.58 -1.00 0.23
C THR A 103 8.31 -0.16 -1.01
N ASP A 104 9.05 -0.45 -2.08
CA ASP A 104 8.91 0.13 -3.41
C ASP A 104 8.91 1.68 -3.40
N VAL A 105 7.89 2.29 -4.00
CA VAL A 105 7.77 3.75 -4.13
C VAL A 105 7.69 4.45 -2.77
N LYS A 106 7.13 3.81 -1.74
CA LYS A 106 7.11 4.42 -0.39
C LYS A 106 8.51 4.44 0.22
N ALA A 107 9.24 3.33 0.10
CA ALA A 107 10.60 3.23 0.59
C ALA A 107 11.51 4.27 -0.05
N GLN A 108 11.49 4.38 -1.39
CA GLN A 108 12.28 5.38 -2.11
C GLN A 108 11.95 6.81 -1.69
N LYS A 109 10.66 7.15 -1.52
CA LYS A 109 10.25 8.49 -1.10
C LYS A 109 10.76 8.82 0.30
N VAL A 110 10.61 7.89 1.25
CA VAL A 110 11.07 8.08 2.62
C VAL A 110 12.59 8.17 2.67
N PHE A 111 13.29 7.29 1.98
CA PHE A 111 14.75 7.33 1.86
C PHE A 111 15.25 8.68 1.33
N THR A 112 14.62 9.20 0.27
CA THR A 112 14.98 10.51 -0.29
C THR A 112 14.73 11.64 0.71
N ARG A 113 13.63 11.57 1.47
CA ARG A 113 13.31 12.56 2.49
C ARG A 113 14.31 12.54 3.64
N LEU A 114 14.67 11.35 4.11
CA LEU A 114 15.65 11.16 5.18
C LEU A 114 17.06 11.54 4.74
N ALA A 115 17.48 11.19 3.52
CA ALA A 115 18.77 11.60 2.97
C ALA A 115 18.87 13.13 2.84
N GLY A 116 17.75 13.81 2.55
CA GLY A 116 17.67 15.26 2.43
C GLY A 116 17.79 16.04 3.74
N VAL A 117 17.90 15.39 4.91
CA VAL A 117 18.15 16.10 6.19
C VAL A 117 19.63 16.46 6.38
N CYS A 118 20.50 16.07 5.44
CA CYS A 118 21.92 16.48 5.41
C CYS A 118 22.69 16.24 6.71
N GLY A 119 22.38 15.18 7.44
CA GLY A 119 23.05 14.81 8.70
C GLY A 119 22.45 15.45 9.96
N ASP A 120 21.37 16.24 9.84
CA ASP A 120 20.60 16.71 10.98
C ASP A 120 19.86 15.53 11.64
N LEU A 121 20.43 15.04 12.74
CA LEU A 121 19.92 13.89 13.49
C LEU A 121 18.59 14.19 14.19
N GLU A 122 18.35 15.43 14.61
CA GLU A 122 17.10 15.82 15.26
C GLU A 122 15.96 15.80 14.24
N CYS A 123 16.18 16.42 13.08
CA CYS A 123 15.22 16.37 11.98
C CYS A 123 14.99 14.92 11.49
N PHE A 124 16.04 14.11 11.41
CA PHE A 124 15.93 12.69 11.10
C PHE A 124 15.03 11.96 12.09
N ALA A 125 15.25 12.14 13.40
CA ALA A 125 14.47 11.50 14.46
C ALA A 125 13.00 11.94 14.45
N ILE A 126 12.74 13.24 14.28
CA ILE A 126 11.38 13.79 14.18
C ILE A 126 10.63 13.18 12.98
N ILE A 127 11.28 13.08 11.82
CA ILE A 127 10.67 12.49 10.62
C ILE A 127 10.35 11.01 10.85
N CYS A 128 11.27 10.25 11.44
CA CYS A 128 11.07 8.83 11.76
C CYS A 128 9.89 8.63 12.74
N GLY A 129 9.85 9.40 13.83
CA GLY A 129 8.74 9.36 14.78
C GLY A 129 7.41 9.71 14.12
N ALA A 130 7.37 10.81 13.36
CA ALA A 130 6.14 11.25 12.70
C ALA A 130 5.64 10.23 11.66
N LEU A 131 6.52 9.50 10.98
CA LEU A 131 6.14 8.41 10.07
C LEU A 131 5.42 7.28 10.80
N VAL A 132 5.91 6.89 11.98
CA VAL A 132 5.23 5.89 12.83
C VAL A 132 3.90 6.45 13.34
N GLY A 133 3.87 7.67 13.89
CA GLY A 133 2.64 8.28 14.40
C GLY A 133 1.56 8.55 13.33
N GLY A 134 1.97 8.68 12.05
CA GLY A 134 1.07 8.91 10.92
C GLY A 134 0.68 7.65 10.12
N CYS A 135 1.22 6.47 10.44
CA CYS A 135 1.00 5.27 9.63
C CYS A 135 -0.33 4.56 9.89
N ILE A 136 -0.94 4.78 11.05
CA ILE A 136 -2.20 4.18 11.48
C ILE A 136 -3.00 5.20 12.30
N ASN A 137 -4.33 5.05 12.38
CA ASN A 137 -5.11 5.74 13.41
C ASN A 137 -5.92 4.71 14.20
N PHE A 138 -5.89 4.82 15.52
CA PHE A 138 -6.76 4.08 16.43
C PHE A 138 -7.85 5.00 16.94
N VAL A 139 -9.11 4.65 16.67
CA VAL A 139 -10.29 5.48 16.92
C VAL A 139 -11.47 4.60 17.34
N HIS A 140 -12.32 5.10 18.21
CA HIS A 140 -13.51 4.39 18.65
C HIS A 140 -14.61 4.40 17.58
N ARG A 141 -14.63 3.40 16.68
CA ARG A 141 -15.63 3.29 15.59
C ARG A 141 -16.98 2.82 16.10
N THR A 142 -16.97 1.97 17.12
CA THR A 142 -18.19 1.34 17.66
C THR A 142 -19.09 2.28 18.47
N GLN A 143 -18.57 3.43 18.91
CA GLN A 143 -19.32 4.39 19.74
C GLN A 143 -20.29 5.29 18.95
N ARG A 144 -20.17 5.36 17.62
CA ARG A 144 -21.08 6.12 16.74
C ARG A 144 -21.51 5.28 15.55
N THR A 145 -22.47 4.39 15.78
CA THR A 145 -23.10 3.57 14.75
C THR A 145 -23.57 4.44 13.58
N GLY A 146 -22.86 4.38 12.45
CA GLY A 146 -23.23 5.06 11.20
C GLY A 146 -22.36 6.25 10.78
N ASP A 147 -21.47 6.78 11.62
CA ASP A 147 -20.55 7.85 11.17
C ASP A 147 -19.36 7.24 10.42
N LYS A 148 -19.35 7.41 9.09
CA LYS A 148 -18.29 6.94 8.20
C LYS A 148 -17.09 7.89 8.16
N ASN A 149 -17.19 9.07 8.77
CA ASN A 149 -16.11 10.05 8.76
C ASN A 149 -15.12 9.79 9.90
N LEU A 150 -14.04 9.08 9.58
CA LEU A 150 -12.96 8.75 10.52
C LEU A 150 -12.38 9.97 11.26
N SER A 151 -12.41 11.16 10.67
CA SER A 151 -11.90 12.39 11.28
C SER A 151 -12.76 12.93 12.42
N ARG A 152 -13.99 12.43 12.58
CA ARG A 152 -14.94 12.83 13.64
C ARG A 152 -14.99 11.83 14.80
N LEU A 153 -14.27 10.73 14.67
CA LEU A 153 -14.19 9.70 15.70
C LEU A 153 -13.11 10.08 16.70
N GLU A 154 -13.38 9.81 17.97
CA GLU A 154 -12.45 10.09 19.06
C GLU A 154 -11.28 9.09 18.99
N PRO A 155 -10.03 9.57 19.02
CA PRO A 155 -8.87 8.69 19.13
C PRO A 155 -8.82 8.06 20.53
N TYR A 156 -8.16 6.91 20.65
CA TYR A 156 -7.84 6.37 21.96
C TYR A 156 -6.86 7.30 22.69
N ASP A 157 -7.06 7.52 23.99
CA ASP A 157 -6.21 8.37 24.83
C ASP A 157 -4.72 7.99 24.75
N TRP A 158 -4.42 6.69 24.77
CA TRP A 158 -3.04 6.20 24.66
C TRP A 158 -2.43 6.53 23.30
N TRP A 159 -3.22 6.51 22.23
CA TRP A 159 -2.74 6.84 20.89
C TRP A 159 -2.55 8.35 20.72
N GLU A 160 -3.42 9.15 21.35
CA GLU A 160 -3.25 10.60 21.38
C GLU A 160 -1.94 10.98 22.10
N ARG A 161 -1.63 10.36 23.25
CA ARG A 161 -0.35 10.57 23.95
C ARG A 161 0.85 10.23 23.07
N ILE A 162 0.84 9.06 22.43
CA ILE A 162 1.92 8.63 21.52
C ILE A 162 2.08 9.62 20.37
N THR A 163 0.98 10.01 19.72
CA THR A 163 1.05 10.87 18.53
C THR A 163 1.35 12.33 18.85
N LYS A 164 1.06 12.79 20.08
CA LYS A 164 1.52 14.09 20.57
C LYS A 164 3.03 14.12 20.77
N LEU A 165 3.63 13.00 21.18
CA LEU A 165 5.09 12.84 21.31
C LEU A 165 5.77 12.74 19.93
N LEU A 166 5.25 11.88 19.06
CA LEU A 166 5.90 11.55 17.79
C LEU A 166 5.58 12.53 16.65
N GLY A 167 4.48 13.27 16.75
CA GLY A 167 3.86 13.93 15.61
C GLY A 167 3.21 12.94 14.63
N LYS A 168 2.69 13.46 13.51
CA LYS A 168 2.06 12.66 12.46
C LYS A 168 2.50 13.11 11.08
N MET A 169 3.01 12.17 10.28
CA MET A 169 3.35 12.38 8.87
C MET A 169 2.92 11.17 8.04
N SER A 170 2.21 11.41 6.93
CA SER A 170 1.77 10.34 6.01
C SER A 170 2.44 10.49 4.64
N ILE A 171 2.93 9.38 4.10
CA ILE A 171 3.51 9.35 2.75
C ILE A 171 2.39 9.11 1.74
N ARG A 172 2.02 10.18 1.02
CA ARG A 172 1.08 10.08 -0.08
C ARG A 172 1.79 9.65 -1.36
N ILE A 173 1.36 8.51 -1.91
CA ILE A 173 1.68 8.15 -3.29
C ILE A 173 0.57 8.75 -4.15
N ALA A 174 0.94 9.60 -5.10
CA ALA A 174 0.01 10.05 -6.12
C ALA A 174 -0.51 8.81 -6.84
N LYS A 175 -1.84 8.65 -6.91
CA LYS A 175 -2.42 7.57 -7.70
C LYS A 175 -1.90 7.72 -9.13
N LYS A 176 -1.30 6.66 -9.67
CA LYS A 176 -0.92 6.63 -11.09
C LYS A 176 -2.19 6.94 -11.87
N GLN A 177 -2.18 8.01 -12.65
CA GLN A 177 -3.29 8.28 -13.55
C GLN A 177 -3.32 7.14 -14.58
N ASN A 178 -4.47 6.48 -14.72
CA ASN A 178 -4.65 5.53 -15.79
C ASN A 178 -4.68 6.31 -17.10
N THR A 179 -3.71 6.08 -17.96
CA THR A 179 -3.70 6.60 -19.33
C THR A 179 -4.42 5.61 -20.25
N LEU A 180 -4.96 6.07 -21.39
CA LEU A 180 -5.59 5.18 -22.37
C LEU A 180 -4.63 4.05 -22.78
N THR A 181 -3.38 4.41 -23.06
CA THR A 181 -2.25 3.51 -23.25
C THR A 181 -2.12 2.44 -22.16
N GLY A 182 -2.05 2.85 -20.89
CA GLY A 182 -1.88 1.91 -19.79
C GLY A 182 -3.08 0.97 -19.63
N MET A 183 -4.28 1.44 -19.99
CA MET A 183 -5.49 0.61 -20.02
C MET A 183 -5.42 -0.42 -21.16
N MET A 184 -4.94 -0.04 -22.35
CA MET A 184 -4.73 -0.95 -23.48
C MET A 184 -3.66 -2.01 -23.17
N GLU A 185 -2.50 -1.61 -22.67
CA GLU A 185 -1.44 -2.56 -22.30
C GLU A 185 -1.90 -3.55 -21.23
N PHE A 186 -2.69 -3.08 -20.25
CA PHE A 186 -3.25 -3.96 -19.24
C PHE A 186 -4.19 -5.01 -19.86
N GLN A 187 -5.06 -4.59 -20.78
CA GLN A 187 -5.96 -5.49 -21.51
C GLN A 187 -5.19 -6.52 -22.33
N GLU A 188 -4.23 -6.08 -23.13
CA GLU A 188 -3.39 -6.96 -23.96
C GLU A 188 -2.61 -7.97 -23.11
N ARG A 189 -2.00 -7.52 -22.02
CA ARG A 189 -1.14 -8.38 -21.19
C ARG A 189 -1.95 -9.37 -20.35
N ASN A 190 -3.04 -8.92 -19.73
CA ASN A 190 -3.72 -9.72 -18.70
C ASN A 190 -4.98 -10.40 -19.23
N MET A 191 -5.62 -9.87 -20.27
CA MET A 191 -6.91 -10.37 -20.75
C MET A 191 -6.80 -11.15 -22.06
N SER A 192 -5.81 -10.90 -22.91
CA SER A 192 -5.65 -11.63 -24.18
C SER A 192 -5.62 -13.16 -24.04
N PRO A 193 -4.89 -13.77 -23.08
CA PRO A 193 -4.92 -15.23 -22.91
C PRO A 193 -6.30 -15.78 -22.56
N SER A 194 -7.01 -15.12 -21.64
CA SER A 194 -8.36 -15.50 -21.22
C SER A 194 -9.36 -15.30 -22.35
N LEU A 195 -9.28 -14.20 -23.10
CA LEU A 195 -10.13 -13.93 -24.27
C LEU A 195 -9.91 -14.97 -25.38
N ALA A 196 -8.66 -15.38 -25.63
CA ALA A 196 -8.35 -16.44 -26.59
C ALA A 196 -8.93 -17.80 -26.16
N CYS A 197 -8.88 -18.12 -24.87
CA CYS A 197 -9.51 -19.33 -24.31
C CYS A 197 -11.04 -19.29 -24.49
N ILE A 198 -11.68 -18.18 -24.09
CA ILE A 198 -13.13 -17.99 -24.23
C ILE A 198 -13.55 -18.07 -25.72
N ARG A 199 -12.80 -17.42 -26.61
CA ARG A 199 -13.04 -17.46 -28.06
C ARG A 199 -13.11 -18.87 -28.61
N ARG A 200 -12.23 -19.76 -28.13
CA ARG A 200 -12.20 -21.18 -28.52
C ARG A 200 -13.37 -21.99 -28.00
N ALA A 201 -13.99 -21.57 -26.89
CA ALA A 201 -15.15 -22.24 -26.32
C ALA A 201 -16.45 -21.94 -27.08
N PHE A 202 -16.52 -20.80 -27.79
CA PHE A 202 -17.67 -20.46 -28.63
C PHE A 202 -17.73 -21.32 -29.90
N LYS A 203 -18.95 -21.76 -30.26
CA LYS A 203 -19.20 -22.60 -31.44
C LYS A 203 -18.96 -21.87 -32.76
N SER A 204 -19.22 -20.56 -32.80
CA SER A 204 -19.07 -19.74 -34.00
C SER A 204 -18.37 -18.41 -33.71
N GLU A 205 -17.87 -17.75 -34.76
CA GLU A 205 -17.36 -16.39 -34.64
C GLU A 205 -18.46 -15.40 -34.22
N GLN A 206 -19.68 -15.62 -34.70
CA GLN A 206 -20.82 -14.74 -34.43
C GLN A 206 -21.22 -14.77 -32.96
N ASP A 207 -21.20 -15.94 -32.31
CA ASP A 207 -21.53 -16.05 -30.89
C ASP A 207 -20.53 -15.28 -30.03
N PHE A 208 -19.24 -15.39 -30.36
CA PHE A 208 -18.19 -14.63 -29.69
C PHE A 208 -18.35 -13.11 -29.93
N TYR A 209 -18.65 -12.69 -31.17
CA TYR A 209 -18.92 -11.29 -31.49
C TYR A 209 -20.11 -10.75 -30.69
N ASN A 210 -21.22 -11.47 -30.63
CA ASN A 210 -22.41 -11.06 -29.88
C ASN A 210 -22.12 -10.94 -28.38
N TRP A 211 -21.41 -11.92 -27.81
CA TRP A 211 -21.03 -11.89 -26.40
C TRP A 211 -20.06 -10.74 -26.08
N SER A 212 -19.05 -10.53 -26.91
CA SER A 212 -18.09 -9.44 -26.72
C SER A 212 -18.75 -8.07 -26.85
N ARG A 213 -19.69 -7.89 -27.79
CA ARG A 213 -20.49 -6.67 -27.92
C ARG A 213 -21.31 -6.40 -26.67
N LYS A 214 -21.99 -7.42 -26.13
CA LYS A 214 -22.72 -7.31 -24.87
C LYS A 214 -21.83 -6.83 -23.72
N ILE A 215 -20.61 -7.37 -23.59
CA ILE A 215 -19.66 -6.93 -22.55
C ILE A 215 -19.26 -5.47 -22.72
N LEU A 216 -19.09 -5.00 -23.96
CA LEU A 216 -18.78 -3.61 -24.24
C LEU A 216 -19.95 -2.70 -23.84
N ASP A 217 -21.18 -3.08 -24.18
CA ASP A 217 -22.39 -2.34 -23.82
C ASP A 217 -22.55 -2.24 -22.29
N ASP A 218 -22.43 -3.38 -21.58
CA ASP A 218 -22.42 -3.41 -20.11
C ASP A 218 -21.26 -2.59 -19.53
N GLY A 219 -20.14 -2.51 -20.25
CA GLY A 219 -18.96 -1.71 -19.88
C GLY A 219 -19.22 -0.20 -19.99
N TYR A 220 -19.89 0.23 -21.06
CA TYR A 220 -20.25 1.64 -21.30
C TYR A 220 -21.11 2.20 -20.17
N GLU A 221 -22.10 1.43 -19.71
CA GLU A 221 -22.98 1.83 -18.62
C GLU A 221 -22.21 1.98 -17.30
N ARG A 222 -21.24 1.10 -17.05
CA ARG A 222 -20.48 1.02 -15.79
C ARG A 222 -19.24 1.92 -15.74
N MET A 223 -18.94 2.68 -16.80
CA MET A 223 -17.76 3.55 -16.79
C MET A 223 -17.86 4.60 -15.67
N ASN A 224 -16.82 4.65 -14.83
CA ASN A 224 -16.71 5.69 -13.81
C ASN A 224 -16.30 7.05 -14.43
N ALA A 225 -16.39 8.12 -13.64
CA ALA A 225 -16.12 9.48 -14.10
C ALA A 225 -14.72 9.65 -14.73
N ASN A 226 -13.70 9.00 -14.17
CA ASN A 226 -12.33 9.07 -14.70
C ASN A 226 -12.22 8.38 -16.07
N GLN A 227 -12.84 7.20 -16.23
CA GLN A 227 -12.85 6.48 -17.51
C GLN A 227 -13.59 7.27 -18.60
N ARG A 228 -14.71 7.91 -18.25
CA ARG A 228 -15.45 8.80 -19.16
C ARG A 228 -14.60 9.99 -19.61
N GLN A 229 -13.86 10.60 -18.68
CA GLN A 229 -12.98 11.71 -18.99
C GLN A 229 -11.85 11.30 -19.95
N ILE A 230 -11.18 10.16 -19.68
CA ILE A 230 -10.15 9.62 -20.56
C ILE A 230 -10.72 9.33 -21.95
N ALA A 231 -11.88 8.67 -22.02
CA ALA A 231 -12.54 8.37 -23.30
C ALA A 231 -12.84 9.65 -24.09
N LYS A 232 -13.39 10.69 -23.44
CA LYS A 232 -13.69 11.98 -24.07
C LYS A 232 -12.44 12.68 -24.60
N GLN A 233 -11.35 12.66 -23.84
CA GLN A 233 -10.07 13.28 -24.23
C GLN A 233 -9.39 12.58 -25.41
N ASN A 234 -9.72 11.30 -25.64
CA ASN A 234 -9.06 10.45 -26.63
C ASN A 234 -10.06 9.93 -27.70
N THR A 235 -11.22 10.59 -27.84
CA THR A 235 -12.21 10.17 -28.83
C THR A 235 -11.65 10.39 -30.23
N GLY A 236 -11.68 9.34 -31.07
CA GLY A 236 -11.23 9.41 -32.46
C GLY A 236 -9.70 9.44 -32.67
N CYS A 237 -8.89 9.34 -31.61
CA CYS A 237 -7.44 9.47 -31.73
C CYS A 237 -6.68 8.17 -32.04
N LEU A 238 -7.38 7.04 -32.21
CA LEU A 238 -6.76 5.72 -32.40
C LEU A 238 -7.15 5.11 -33.75
N VAL A 239 -6.15 4.56 -34.45
CA VAL A 239 -6.32 3.73 -35.64
C VAL A 239 -5.57 2.42 -35.44
N TYR A 240 -6.24 1.29 -35.63
CA TYR A 240 -5.60 -0.02 -35.52
C TYR A 240 -4.67 -0.27 -36.72
N ASN A 241 -3.36 -0.35 -36.50
CA ASN A 241 -2.38 -0.66 -37.54
C ASN A 241 -1.77 -2.06 -37.34
N ARG A 242 -2.13 -3.00 -38.22
CA ARG A 242 -1.69 -4.40 -38.17
C ARG A 242 -0.19 -4.60 -38.43
N LYS A 243 0.50 -3.66 -39.09
CA LYS A 243 1.93 -3.78 -39.45
C LYS A 243 2.89 -3.42 -38.31
N CYS A 244 2.49 -2.53 -37.40
CA CYS A 244 3.31 -2.12 -36.25
C CYS A 244 3.36 -3.15 -35.11
N ASN A 245 2.54 -4.22 -35.17
CA ASN A 245 2.42 -5.22 -34.10
C ASN A 245 3.53 -6.29 -34.06
N ARG A 246 4.51 -6.28 -34.98
CA ARG A 246 5.58 -7.29 -35.03
C ARG A 246 6.92 -6.84 -34.44
N GLU A 247 7.16 -5.54 -34.28
CA GLU A 247 8.45 -5.06 -33.77
C GLU A 247 8.34 -4.73 -32.29
N LYS A 248 8.88 -5.63 -31.46
CA LYS A 248 9.06 -5.44 -30.02
C LYS A 248 10.10 -4.34 -29.74
N GLN A 249 9.75 -3.08 -29.95
CA GLN A 249 10.40 -1.97 -29.25
C GLN A 249 9.36 -1.26 -28.38
N LYS A 250 9.47 -1.50 -27.07
CA LYS A 250 8.52 -1.16 -25.99
C LYS A 250 8.38 0.35 -25.69
N SER A 251 8.75 1.22 -26.62
CA SER A 251 8.78 2.68 -26.46
C SER A 251 8.13 3.38 -27.65
N ASP A 252 8.35 2.86 -28.86
CA ASP A 252 8.06 3.62 -30.09
C ASP A 252 6.62 3.44 -30.59
N TYR A 253 5.96 2.33 -30.20
CA TYR A 253 4.55 2.06 -30.49
C TYR A 253 3.60 3.17 -29.98
N LEU A 254 3.91 3.75 -28.83
CA LEU A 254 3.03 4.70 -28.14
C LEU A 254 3.24 6.15 -28.59
N ASN A 255 4.45 6.49 -29.03
CA ASN A 255 4.72 7.77 -29.68
C ASN A 255 4.16 7.80 -31.11
N ALA A 256 4.13 6.66 -31.82
CA ALA A 256 3.59 6.59 -33.19
C ALA A 256 2.05 6.64 -33.28
N MET A 257 1.33 6.29 -32.20
CA MET A 257 -0.13 6.41 -32.12
C MET A 257 -0.60 7.82 -31.70
N CYS A 258 0.34 8.73 -31.39
CA CYS A 258 0.09 10.13 -31.03
C CYS A 258 0.57 11.09 -32.13
N VAL A 259 0.21 10.87 -33.40
CA VAL A 259 0.28 11.96 -34.37
C VAL A 259 -1.00 12.75 -34.25
N GLN A 260 -0.92 13.90 -33.58
CA GLN A 260 -1.93 14.95 -33.70
C GLN A 260 -2.02 15.33 -35.18
N THR A 261 -3.04 14.85 -35.87
CA THR A 261 -3.47 15.50 -37.10
C THR A 261 -4.18 16.79 -36.69
N SER A 262 -3.61 17.92 -37.13
CA SER A 262 -4.19 19.26 -37.03
C SER A 262 -5.61 19.30 -37.59
#